data_AF-A0A2G8S100-F1
#
_entry.id   AF-A0A2G8S100-F1
#
_cell.length_a   1.000
_cell.length_b   1.000
_cell.length_c   1.000
_cell.angle_alpha   90.00
_cell.angle_beta   90.00
_cell.angle_gamma   90.00
#
_symmetry.space_group_name_H-M   'P 1'
#
loop_
_entity.id
_entity.type
_entity.pdbx_description
1 polymer ?
#
loop_
_entity_poly.entity_id
_entity_poly.type
_entity_poly.pdbx_seq_one_letter_code
_entity_poly.pdbx_strand_id
1 'polypeptide(L)'
;MSSLFGDRRAYTVLGAAAVAIAALPAIYVAVKNKLKYRRVEKQLTSREFVLAAGAVAFQFDASGAPKRVLLAHHAPRDAWLLSKGRKDEGEDLATTAVREVFEETGYLCRLHSVPHLPTCAPLPAELAGMDYQSHSARIANNSSEPFMITLRPCGVGMLKLIFWYIGAVDVPYEVGLTSNSTYQPGSHQFAEGFDEIRLFDIDEAIKKLAFEGDRALVRTAVGILTAPLSYRGSPEYFFSPPTLLPDTKMTTSTDYLSYTIPNSVLIEQIKLVPHTEGGFFAETDRQEEEIPSPWADKALRPLATSIYYLLTPDEPNGVFHMNRSATMHVLHQGRAEYTLITPGNPPKVERKVMGPNIHAGEVLQLLVPTGVWKMSRLLPEDREAAASHKDGKECYGCLITEVVFPGFVWEDHAFLTPSKFYELFEDRDSPEVQELIKHVKKE
;
A
#
# COMPACT_ATOMS: atom_id res chain seq x y z
N MET A 1 -4.20 -60.45 39.17
CA MET A 1 -3.07 -59.52 39.08
C MET A 1 -2.78 -59.22 37.61
N SER A 2 -3.61 -58.40 36.96
CA SER A 2 -3.49 -58.06 35.54
C SER A 2 -3.31 -56.56 35.35
N SER A 3 -2.53 -56.23 34.32
CA SER A 3 -2.29 -54.93 33.68
C SER A 3 -1.22 -54.00 34.29
N LEU A 4 0.00 -54.15 33.78
CA LEU A 4 1.05 -53.13 33.81
C LEU A 4 1.94 -53.30 32.57
N PHE A 5 1.41 -52.96 31.40
CA PHE A 5 2.22 -52.69 30.20
C PHE A 5 1.59 -51.51 29.45
N GLY A 6 2.03 -50.32 29.83
CA GLY A 6 1.72 -49.06 29.14
C GLY A 6 2.53 -48.90 27.86
N ASP A 7 1.87 -48.28 26.89
CA ASP A 7 2.22 -48.21 25.47
C ASP A 7 3.54 -47.45 25.19
N ARG A 8 4.53 -48.16 24.63
CA ARG A 8 5.87 -47.61 24.32
C ARG A 8 5.89 -46.62 23.15
N ARG A 9 4.79 -46.50 22.38
CA ARG A 9 4.71 -45.58 21.22
C ARG A 9 4.46 -44.12 21.60
N ALA A 10 3.86 -43.85 22.76
CA ALA A 10 3.57 -42.48 23.19
C ALA A 10 4.84 -41.68 23.52
N TYR A 11 5.87 -42.33 24.07
CA TYR A 11 7.12 -41.66 24.49
C TYR A 11 8.04 -41.29 23.32
N THR A 12 7.95 -41.97 22.18
CA THR A 12 8.79 -41.69 21.00
C THR A 12 8.31 -40.45 20.23
N VAL A 13 6.99 -40.23 20.18
CA VAL A 13 6.37 -39.07 19.51
C VAL A 13 6.58 -37.78 20.33
N LEU A 14 6.52 -37.88 21.66
CA LEU A 14 6.81 -36.76 22.57
C LEU A 14 8.27 -36.30 22.50
N GLY A 15 9.22 -37.24 22.30
CA GLY A 15 10.64 -36.90 22.14
C GLY A 15 10.96 -36.14 20.85
N ALA A 16 10.35 -36.51 19.73
CA ALA A 16 10.57 -35.83 18.45
C ALA A 16 9.97 -34.41 18.42
N ALA A 17 8.79 -34.22 19.02
CA ALA A 17 8.17 -32.90 19.14
C ALA A 17 8.97 -31.96 20.05
N ALA A 18 9.56 -32.46 21.14
CA ALA A 18 10.40 -31.67 22.04
C ALA A 18 11.71 -31.21 21.37
N VAL A 19 12.33 -32.05 20.53
CA VAL A 19 13.53 -31.67 19.76
C VAL A 19 13.21 -30.64 18.67
N ALA A 20 12.06 -30.76 18.01
CA ALA A 20 11.61 -29.77 17.02
C ALA A 20 11.35 -28.40 17.66
N ILE A 21 10.70 -28.36 18.83
CA ILE A 21 10.43 -27.10 19.56
C ILE A 21 11.72 -26.47 20.09
N ALA A 22 12.68 -27.28 20.57
CA ALA A 22 13.98 -26.78 21.03
C ALA A 22 14.86 -26.21 19.90
N ALA A 23 14.65 -26.63 18.65
CA ALA A 23 15.39 -26.15 17.48
C ALA A 23 14.78 -24.87 16.85
N LEU A 24 13.53 -24.52 17.17
CA LEU A 24 12.84 -23.34 16.61
C LEU A 24 13.59 -22.02 16.84
N PRO A 25 14.20 -21.74 18.01
CA PRO A 25 14.97 -20.51 18.21
C PRO A 25 16.22 -20.46 17.31
N ALA A 26 16.92 -21.59 17.12
CA ALA A 26 18.10 -21.67 16.27
C ALA A 26 17.76 -21.55 14.79
N ILE A 27 16.65 -22.17 14.36
CA ILE A 27 16.11 -22.05 12.99
C ILE A 27 15.63 -20.62 12.75
N TYR A 28 14.92 -20.02 13.70
CA TYR A 28 14.48 -18.62 13.64
C TYR A 28 15.68 -17.66 13.53
N VAL A 29 16.73 -17.87 14.33
CA VAL A 29 17.97 -17.06 14.24
C VAL A 29 18.68 -17.29 12.90
N ALA A 30 18.76 -18.53 12.40
CA ALA A 30 19.37 -18.84 11.11
C ALA A 30 18.59 -18.25 9.92
N VAL A 31 17.25 -18.32 9.96
CA VAL A 31 16.35 -17.74 8.95
C VAL A 31 16.35 -16.21 9.03
N LYS A 32 16.31 -15.62 10.23
CA LYS A 32 16.46 -14.17 10.45
C LYS A 32 17.80 -13.67 9.94
N ASN A 33 18.88 -14.42 10.14
CA ASN A 33 20.21 -14.07 9.64
C ASN A 33 20.34 -14.29 8.12
N LYS A 34 19.67 -15.29 7.52
CA LYS A 34 19.60 -15.48 6.06
C LYS A 34 18.76 -14.42 5.35
N LEU A 35 17.63 -14.02 5.94
CA LEU A 35 16.74 -12.98 5.41
C LEU A 35 17.31 -11.56 5.58
N LYS A 36 18.21 -11.36 6.56
CA LYS A 36 18.91 -10.08 6.80
C LYS A 36 19.72 -9.56 5.59
N TYR A 37 20.02 -10.41 4.60
CA TYR A 37 20.94 -10.09 3.50
C TYR A 37 20.36 -10.18 2.10
N ARG A 38 19.05 -10.39 1.93
CA ARG A 38 18.43 -10.29 0.60
C ARG A 38 18.13 -8.82 0.29
N ARG A 39 19.18 -8.04 -0.04
CA ARG A 39 19.02 -6.69 -0.61
C ARG A 39 18.33 -6.84 -1.95
N VAL A 40 17.06 -6.48 -2.03
CA VAL A 40 16.43 -6.15 -3.30
C VAL A 40 16.99 -4.80 -3.71
N GLU A 41 18.17 -4.81 -4.31
CA GLU A 41 18.87 -3.60 -4.74
C GLU A 41 18.37 -3.20 -6.13
N LYS A 42 17.75 -2.03 -6.23
CA LYS A 42 17.36 -1.43 -7.51
C LYS A 42 18.33 -0.28 -7.80
N GLN A 43 19.05 -0.39 -8.90
CA GLN A 43 19.98 0.63 -9.37
C GLN A 43 19.30 1.45 -10.48
N LEU A 44 19.48 2.77 -10.44
CA LEU A 44 18.99 3.71 -11.45
C LEU A 44 20.19 4.48 -11.99
N THR A 45 20.33 4.55 -13.31
CA THR A 45 21.28 5.42 -13.99
C THR A 45 20.82 6.88 -13.89
N SER A 46 21.73 7.84 -14.12
CA SER A 46 21.40 9.28 -14.07
C SER A 46 20.32 9.73 -15.07
N ARG A 47 19.97 8.88 -16.04
CA ARG A 47 18.88 9.11 -17.00
C ARG A 47 17.52 8.60 -16.52
N GLU A 48 17.53 7.75 -15.49
CA GLU A 48 16.35 7.09 -14.94
C GLU A 48 15.87 7.76 -13.65
N PHE A 49 16.49 8.87 -13.24
CA PHE A 49 15.99 9.68 -12.15
C PHE A 49 16.14 11.18 -12.35
N VAL A 50 15.27 11.93 -11.70
CA VAL A 50 15.31 13.39 -11.61
C VAL A 50 15.49 13.77 -10.16
N LEU A 51 16.55 14.55 -9.89
CA LEU A 51 16.73 15.18 -8.59
C LEU A 51 15.92 16.46 -8.53
N ALA A 52 15.21 16.64 -7.43
CA ALA A 52 14.37 17.77 -7.15
C ALA A 52 14.45 18.10 -5.66
N ALA A 53 14.18 19.36 -5.33
CA ALA A 53 14.12 19.77 -3.94
C ALA A 53 13.08 20.88 -3.77
N GLY A 54 12.59 21.02 -2.54
CA GLY A 54 11.66 22.05 -2.15
C GLY A 54 11.62 22.23 -0.65
N ALA A 55 10.84 23.20 -0.19
CA ALA A 55 10.73 23.47 1.23
C ALA A 55 9.28 23.68 1.67
N VAL A 56 8.97 23.21 2.88
CA VAL A 56 7.83 23.74 3.64
C VAL A 56 8.29 25.06 4.24
N ALA A 57 7.96 26.16 3.57
CA ALA A 57 8.49 27.48 3.90
C ALA A 57 7.57 28.16 4.94
N PHE A 58 8.04 28.23 6.18
CA PHE A 58 7.28 28.78 7.30
C PHE A 58 7.62 30.25 7.56
N GLN A 59 6.62 31.02 7.95
CA GLN A 59 6.84 32.23 8.71
C GLN A 59 6.83 31.87 10.20
N PHE A 60 7.92 32.23 10.88
CA PHE A 60 8.09 32.02 12.32
C PHE A 60 7.76 33.32 13.08
N ASP A 61 7.26 33.18 14.31
CA ASP A 61 7.13 34.33 15.21
C ASP A 61 8.45 34.67 15.92
N ALA A 62 8.44 35.72 16.74
CA ALA A 62 9.61 36.17 17.51
C ALA A 62 10.12 35.12 18.51
N SER A 63 9.31 34.14 18.89
CA SER A 63 9.71 33.01 19.76
C SER A 63 10.34 31.85 18.98
N GLY A 64 10.34 31.92 17.64
CA GLY A 64 10.81 30.85 16.78
C GLY A 64 9.78 29.74 16.54
N ALA A 65 8.49 29.98 16.87
CA ALA A 65 7.42 29.02 16.61
C ALA A 65 6.86 29.21 15.19
N PRO A 66 6.60 28.12 14.43
CA PRO A 66 6.00 28.23 13.11
C PRO A 66 4.54 28.70 13.24
N LYS A 67 4.12 29.66 12.39
CA LYS A 67 2.75 30.21 12.41
C LYS A 67 2.01 30.01 11.09
N ARG A 68 2.68 30.37 10.00
CA ARG A 68 2.09 30.36 8.66
C ARG A 68 2.98 29.60 7.68
N VAL A 69 2.37 29.03 6.65
CA VAL A 69 3.05 28.33 5.55
C VAL A 69 2.82 29.11 4.27
N LEU A 70 3.90 29.34 3.52
CA LEU A 70 3.84 30.00 2.22
C LEU A 70 3.42 28.97 1.17
N LEU A 71 2.31 29.24 0.47
CA LEU A 71 1.81 28.41 -0.63
C LEU A 71 1.74 29.24 -1.91
N ALA A 72 1.90 28.56 -3.04
CA ALA A 72 1.72 29.11 -4.38
C ALA A 72 0.51 28.45 -5.05
N HIS A 73 -0.37 29.27 -5.61
CA HIS A 73 -1.50 28.83 -6.41
C HIS A 73 -1.05 28.62 -7.86
N HIS A 74 -1.27 27.43 -8.39
CA HIS A 74 -0.93 27.07 -9.76
C HIS A 74 -2.19 27.13 -10.63
N ALA A 75 -2.38 28.26 -11.31
CA ALA A 75 -3.57 28.59 -12.10
C ALA A 75 -4.00 27.46 -13.06
N PRO A 76 -3.10 26.83 -13.84
CA PRO A 76 -3.51 25.78 -14.79
C PRO A 76 -4.06 24.52 -14.12
N ARG A 77 -3.78 24.30 -12.83
CA ARG A 77 -4.31 23.15 -12.05
C ARG A 77 -5.37 23.58 -11.04
N ASP A 78 -5.59 24.87 -10.87
CA ASP A 78 -6.44 25.43 -9.83
C ASP A 78 -6.14 24.82 -8.45
N ALA A 79 -4.86 24.85 -8.07
CA ALA A 79 -4.35 24.10 -6.93
C ALA A 79 -3.30 24.89 -6.15
N TRP A 80 -3.42 24.88 -4.82
CA TRP A 80 -2.40 25.39 -3.91
C TRP A 80 -1.34 24.32 -3.61
N LEU A 81 -0.07 24.67 -3.80
CA LEU A 81 1.06 23.76 -3.76
C LEU A 81 2.19 24.29 -2.87
N LEU A 82 3.02 23.38 -2.38
CA LEU A 82 4.34 23.68 -1.83
C LEU A 82 5.36 23.83 -2.95
N SER A 83 6.33 24.73 -2.76
CA SER A 83 7.31 25.03 -3.80
C SER A 83 8.44 24.03 -3.89
N LYS A 84 8.73 23.62 -5.14
CA LYS A 84 9.66 22.54 -5.48
C LYS A 84 9.80 22.34 -7.00
N GLY A 85 11.06 22.34 -7.43
CA GLY A 85 11.41 22.03 -8.82
C GLY A 85 12.67 21.19 -8.94
N ARG A 86 13.33 21.27 -10.10
CA ARG A 86 14.41 20.35 -10.48
C ARG A 86 15.76 20.95 -10.09
N LYS A 87 16.68 20.06 -9.68
CA LYS A 87 18.06 20.44 -9.41
C LYS A 87 18.75 20.81 -10.72
N ASP A 88 19.40 21.98 -10.76
CA ASP A 88 20.22 22.37 -11.90
C ASP A 88 21.55 21.61 -11.94
N GLU A 89 22.20 21.57 -13.10
CA GLU A 89 23.52 20.94 -13.24
C GLU A 89 24.55 21.66 -12.34
N GLY A 90 25.34 20.90 -11.59
CA GLY A 90 26.33 21.44 -10.64
C GLY A 90 25.77 22.02 -9.34
N GLU A 91 24.45 22.22 -9.22
CA GLU A 91 23.79 22.73 -8.01
C GLU A 91 23.62 21.63 -6.94
N ASP A 92 23.66 21.99 -5.66
CA ASP A 92 23.29 21.09 -4.56
C ASP A 92 21.79 21.18 -4.22
N LEU A 93 21.24 20.15 -3.57
CA LEU A 93 19.80 20.04 -3.28
C LEU A 93 19.28 21.12 -2.30
N ALA A 94 20.12 21.61 -1.39
CA ALA A 94 19.72 22.64 -0.45
C ALA A 94 19.58 23.98 -1.17
N THR A 95 20.52 24.29 -2.06
CA THR A 95 20.48 25.46 -2.95
C THR A 95 19.27 25.39 -3.87
N THR A 96 18.99 24.23 -4.48
CA THR A 96 17.77 24.00 -5.26
C THR A 96 16.51 24.31 -4.47
N ALA A 97 16.36 23.80 -3.24
CA ALA A 97 15.14 24.03 -2.45
C ALA A 97 14.89 25.52 -2.19
N VAL A 98 15.94 26.29 -1.87
CA VAL A 98 15.86 27.74 -1.66
C VAL A 98 15.51 28.47 -2.95
N ARG A 99 16.21 28.14 -4.05
CA ARG A 99 15.98 28.73 -5.37
C ARG A 99 14.56 28.50 -5.85
N GLU A 100 14.06 27.28 -5.77
CA GLU A 100 12.72 26.90 -6.23
C GLU A 100 11.61 27.60 -5.44
N VAL A 101 11.78 27.80 -4.12
CA VAL A 101 10.85 28.64 -3.35
C VAL A 101 10.87 30.08 -3.89
N PHE A 102 12.04 30.64 -4.17
CA PHE A 102 12.12 31.99 -4.72
C PHE A 102 11.55 32.09 -6.15
N GLU A 103 11.82 31.12 -7.01
CA GLU A 103 11.32 31.11 -8.40
C GLU A 103 9.79 31.03 -8.46
N GLU A 104 9.19 30.13 -7.68
CA GLU A 104 7.75 29.90 -7.67
C GLU A 104 6.97 30.93 -6.84
N THR A 105 7.58 31.52 -5.79
CA THR A 105 6.87 32.40 -4.85
C THR A 105 7.34 33.84 -4.84
N GLY A 106 8.52 34.12 -5.38
CA GLY A 106 9.16 35.44 -5.31
C GLY A 106 9.65 35.84 -3.91
N TYR A 107 9.50 34.96 -2.92
CA TYR A 107 9.97 35.21 -1.56
C TYR A 107 11.29 34.50 -1.30
N LEU A 108 12.22 35.24 -0.69
CA LEU A 108 13.46 34.66 -0.21
C LEU A 108 13.16 33.69 0.94
N CYS A 109 13.72 32.49 0.80
CA CYS A 109 13.65 31.43 1.79
C CYS A 109 15.07 31.11 2.24
N ARG A 110 15.25 30.87 3.53
CA ARG A 110 16.46 30.24 4.07
C ARG A 110 16.09 28.89 4.65
N LEU A 111 17.00 27.92 4.61
CA LEU A 111 16.75 26.67 5.30
C LEU A 111 16.75 26.91 6.81
N HIS A 112 15.71 26.42 7.48
CA HIS A 112 15.58 26.57 8.92
C HIS A 112 16.53 25.59 9.62
N SER A 113 17.31 26.11 10.58
CA SER A 113 18.14 25.30 11.46
C SER A 113 17.25 24.61 12.50
N VAL A 114 16.78 23.41 12.19
CA VAL A 114 15.88 22.63 13.04
C VAL A 114 16.63 22.23 14.31
N PRO A 115 16.21 22.68 15.50
CA PRO A 115 16.94 22.42 16.73
C PRO A 115 17.11 20.94 17.03
N HIS A 116 16.15 20.09 16.63
CA HIS A 116 16.12 18.66 16.93
C HIS A 116 15.54 17.86 15.75
N LEU A 117 16.34 17.64 14.72
CA LEU A 117 15.92 16.89 13.53
C LEU A 117 16.18 15.39 13.71
N PRO A 118 15.15 14.52 13.62
CA PRO A 118 15.38 13.08 13.47
C PRO A 118 16.08 12.79 12.14
N THR A 119 17.26 12.16 12.19
CA THR A 119 18.05 11.83 11.01
C THR A 119 18.78 10.50 11.18
N CYS A 120 19.00 9.79 10.08
CA CYS A 120 19.89 8.62 10.05
C CYS A 120 21.31 9.01 9.56
N ALA A 121 21.58 10.30 9.31
CA ALA A 121 22.91 10.76 8.93
C ALA A 121 23.91 10.51 10.06
N PRO A 122 25.14 10.04 9.79
CA PRO A 122 26.16 9.91 10.82
C PRO A 122 26.58 11.28 11.36
N LEU A 123 27.09 11.32 12.59
CA LEU A 123 27.89 12.42 13.10
C LEU A 123 29.15 12.59 12.24
N PRO A 124 29.61 13.85 12.03
CA PRO A 124 30.92 14.13 11.46
C PRO A 124 32.03 13.34 12.17
N ALA A 125 33.03 12.89 11.42
CA ALA A 125 34.14 12.10 11.97
C ALA A 125 34.83 12.79 13.15
N GLU A 126 34.91 14.12 13.10
CA GLU A 126 35.46 14.99 14.15
C GLU A 126 34.69 14.91 15.48
N LEU A 127 33.38 14.63 15.43
CA LEU A 127 32.49 14.54 16.58
C LEU A 127 32.22 13.09 17.01
N ALA A 128 32.45 12.12 16.13
CA ALA A 128 32.14 10.71 16.34
C ALA A 128 33.20 9.95 17.16
N GLY A 129 34.43 10.48 17.26
CA GLY A 129 35.54 9.76 17.88
C GLY A 129 35.82 8.42 17.16
N MET A 130 36.12 7.37 17.93
CA MET A 130 36.33 6.00 17.42
C MET A 130 35.07 5.12 17.48
N ASP A 131 33.92 5.69 17.85
CA ASP A 131 32.73 4.91 18.13
C ASP A 131 31.96 4.51 16.86
N TYR A 132 31.45 3.27 16.87
CA TYR A 132 30.59 2.75 15.80
C TYR A 132 29.24 3.46 15.79
N GLN A 133 28.89 4.08 14.66
CA GLN A 133 27.62 4.77 14.49
C GLN A 133 26.54 3.81 13.96
N SER A 134 25.49 3.60 14.76
CA SER A 134 24.33 2.78 14.39
C SER A 134 23.55 3.39 13.21
N HIS A 135 22.92 2.54 12.39
CA HIS A 135 22.03 2.95 11.28
C HIS A 135 20.62 3.37 11.76
N SER A 136 20.44 3.59 13.06
CA SER A 136 19.18 4.02 13.67
C SER A 136 19.06 5.54 13.66
N ALA A 137 17.82 6.03 13.56
CA ALA A 137 17.55 7.46 13.67
C ALA A 137 18.10 8.03 15.00
N ARG A 138 18.81 9.14 14.89
CA ARG A 138 19.28 9.98 16.01
C ARG A 138 18.67 11.37 15.89
N ILE A 139 18.85 12.18 16.92
CA ILE A 139 18.51 13.61 16.84
C ILE A 139 19.78 14.38 16.46
N ALA A 140 19.75 15.06 15.31
CA ALA A 140 20.75 16.07 14.96
C ALA A 140 20.32 17.42 15.52
N ASN A 141 21.27 18.11 16.16
CA ASN A 141 21.02 19.43 16.71
C ASN A 141 21.31 20.50 15.65
N ASN A 142 20.39 21.46 15.51
CA ASN A 142 20.53 22.61 14.60
C ASN A 142 20.83 22.18 13.16
N SER A 143 20.11 21.17 12.67
CA SER A 143 20.30 20.63 11.32
C SER A 143 19.33 21.26 10.34
N SER A 144 19.83 21.53 9.13
CA SER A 144 19.03 21.96 7.97
C SER A 144 19.00 20.89 6.88
N GLU A 145 19.25 19.63 7.23
CA GLU A 145 19.12 18.49 6.30
C GLU A 145 17.67 18.28 5.84
N PRO A 146 17.45 17.57 4.72
CA PRO A 146 16.10 17.14 4.34
C PRO A 146 15.46 16.34 5.48
N PHE A 147 14.24 16.72 5.86
CA PHE A 147 13.48 15.99 6.88
C PHE A 147 12.63 14.87 6.28
N MET A 148 12.41 14.91 4.96
CA MET A 148 11.56 13.96 4.25
C MET A 148 11.96 13.86 2.77
N ILE A 149 11.69 12.71 2.15
CA ILE A 149 11.86 12.49 0.71
C ILE A 149 10.54 12.01 0.11
N THR A 150 10.16 12.57 -1.04
CA THR A 150 9.07 12.04 -1.86
C THR A 150 9.66 11.32 -3.07
N LEU A 151 9.34 10.04 -3.21
CA LEU A 151 9.65 9.26 -4.40
C LEU A 151 8.43 9.30 -5.32
N ARG A 152 8.55 9.97 -6.47
CA ARG A 152 7.45 10.16 -7.41
C ARG A 152 7.84 9.62 -8.79
N PRO A 153 7.24 8.53 -9.28
CA PRO A 153 7.40 8.12 -10.66
C PRO A 153 7.01 9.25 -11.63
N CYS A 154 7.79 9.48 -12.67
CA CYS A 154 7.51 10.53 -13.67
C CYS A 154 7.80 10.00 -15.08
N GLY A 155 6.81 9.34 -15.68
CA GLY A 155 6.96 8.67 -16.97
C GLY A 155 7.52 7.25 -16.84
N VAL A 156 7.70 6.57 -17.98
CA VAL A 156 8.14 5.18 -18.03
C VAL A 156 9.60 5.07 -17.61
N GLY A 157 9.87 4.36 -16.51
CA GLY A 157 11.24 4.06 -16.06
C GLY A 157 11.99 5.22 -15.39
N MET A 158 11.35 6.37 -15.17
CA MET A 158 11.98 7.54 -14.57
C MET A 158 11.40 7.86 -13.19
N LEU A 159 12.27 8.05 -12.20
CA LEU A 159 11.90 8.34 -10.82
C LEU A 159 12.30 9.77 -10.45
N LYS A 160 11.35 10.61 -10.01
CA LYS A 160 11.65 11.91 -9.40
C LYS A 160 11.84 11.73 -7.89
N LEU A 161 13.01 12.11 -7.39
CA LEU A 161 13.31 12.16 -5.96
C LEU A 161 13.24 13.61 -5.52
N ILE A 162 12.27 13.93 -4.66
CA ILE A 162 12.06 15.29 -4.15
C ILE A 162 12.51 15.32 -2.70
N PHE A 163 13.57 16.07 -2.42
CA PHE A 163 14.11 16.27 -1.08
C PHE A 163 13.44 17.49 -0.44
N TRP A 164 12.81 17.28 0.70
CA TRP A 164 12.03 18.31 1.38
C TRP A 164 12.74 18.84 2.61
N TYR A 165 12.86 20.16 2.66
CA TYR A 165 13.48 20.90 3.73
C TYR A 165 12.43 21.69 4.53
N ILE A 166 12.77 22.04 5.77
CA ILE A 166 12.03 23.06 6.51
C ILE A 166 12.64 24.41 6.17
N GLY A 167 11.86 25.29 5.56
CA GLY A 167 12.26 26.63 5.17
C GLY A 167 11.74 27.69 6.14
N ALA A 168 12.42 28.82 6.19
CA ALA A 168 11.97 30.04 6.85
C ALA A 168 11.89 31.15 5.81
N VAL A 169 10.75 31.82 5.71
CA VAL A 169 10.58 32.99 4.85
C VAL A 169 10.67 34.25 5.69
N ASP A 170 11.48 35.19 5.23
CA ASP A 170 11.73 36.45 5.93
C ASP A 170 10.64 37.48 5.56
N VAL A 171 9.39 37.15 5.89
CA VAL A 171 8.22 38.02 5.70
C VAL A 171 7.82 38.60 7.06
N PRO A 172 7.71 39.93 7.23
CA PRO A 172 7.24 40.53 8.48
C PRO A 172 5.80 40.09 8.82
N TYR A 173 5.54 39.76 10.10
CA TYR A 173 4.24 39.23 10.55
C TYR A 173 3.06 40.19 10.30
N GLU A 174 3.32 41.51 10.40
CA GLU A 174 2.32 42.58 10.30
C GLU A 174 1.82 42.81 8.86
N VAL A 175 2.56 42.34 7.85
CA VAL A 175 2.16 42.47 6.46
C VAL A 175 1.33 41.23 6.12
N GLY A 176 0.01 41.36 6.21
CA GLY A 176 -0.91 40.37 5.64
C GLY A 176 -0.61 40.24 4.14
N LEU A 177 0.02 39.14 3.73
CA LEU A 177 0.31 38.90 2.33
C LEU A 177 -0.99 38.62 1.58
N THR A 178 -1.51 39.66 0.96
CA THR A 178 -2.47 39.63 -0.15
C THR A 178 -1.88 40.50 -1.26
N SER A 179 -0.63 40.23 -1.66
CA SER A 179 -0.04 40.98 -2.77
C SER A 179 -0.45 40.33 -4.08
N ASN A 180 -1.16 41.09 -4.91
CA ASN A 180 -1.01 40.96 -6.35
C ASN A 180 0.50 41.11 -6.64
N SER A 181 1.11 40.01 -7.08
CA SER A 181 2.53 39.80 -7.38
C SER A 181 3.30 41.09 -7.72
N THR A 182 4.10 41.61 -6.78
CA THR A 182 5.21 42.49 -7.17
C THR A 182 6.28 41.60 -7.78
N TYR A 183 6.29 41.52 -9.11
CA TYR A 183 7.28 40.80 -9.91
C TYR A 183 8.70 41.08 -9.36
N GLN A 184 9.33 40.05 -8.78
CA GLN A 184 10.73 40.12 -8.40
C GLN A 184 11.59 39.66 -9.58
N PRO A 185 12.57 40.45 -10.05
CA PRO A 185 13.51 40.03 -11.08
C PRO A 185 14.17 38.70 -10.68
N GLY A 186 14.08 37.68 -11.55
CA GLY A 186 14.58 36.33 -11.30
C GLY A 186 13.53 35.33 -10.78
N SER A 187 12.29 35.76 -10.53
CA SER A 187 11.18 34.84 -10.27
C SER A 187 10.59 34.29 -11.57
N HIS A 188 10.18 33.02 -11.57
CA HIS A 188 9.59 32.32 -12.73
C HIS A 188 8.09 32.05 -12.57
N GLN A 189 7.45 32.61 -11.53
CA GLN A 189 6.02 32.52 -11.20
C GLN A 189 5.10 32.37 -12.41
N PHE A 190 5.06 33.39 -13.27
CA PHE A 190 4.18 33.43 -14.44
C PHE A 190 4.54 32.39 -15.51
N ALA A 191 5.83 32.11 -15.70
CA ALA A 191 6.29 31.12 -16.67
C ALA A 191 5.90 29.69 -16.24
N GLU A 192 5.83 29.45 -14.93
CA GLU A 192 5.44 28.17 -14.35
C GLU A 192 3.94 28.07 -14.00
N GLY A 193 3.17 29.13 -14.30
CA GLY A 193 1.72 29.14 -14.12
C GLY A 193 1.26 29.43 -12.69
N PHE A 194 2.12 30.03 -11.85
CA PHE A 194 1.73 30.51 -10.52
C PHE A 194 1.23 31.96 -10.58
N ASP A 195 0.01 32.19 -10.09
CA ASP A 195 -0.70 33.47 -10.19
C ASP A 195 -1.00 34.12 -8.83
N GLU A 196 -1.16 33.34 -7.76
CA GLU A 196 -1.39 33.84 -6.40
C GLU A 196 -0.40 33.22 -5.39
N ILE A 197 0.24 34.06 -4.57
CA ILE A 197 1.16 33.62 -3.50
C ILE A 197 0.65 34.12 -2.17
N ARG A 198 0.52 33.22 -1.18
CA ARG A 198 -0.09 33.58 0.10
C ARG A 198 0.49 32.81 1.28
N LEU A 199 0.60 33.51 2.42
CA LEU A 199 0.83 32.91 3.72
C LEU A 199 -0.50 32.53 4.35
N PHE A 200 -0.65 31.25 4.67
CA PHE A 200 -1.80 30.69 5.36
C PHE A 200 -1.42 30.26 6.75
N ASP A 201 -2.31 30.44 7.73
CA ASP A 201 -2.17 29.77 9.03
C ASP A 201 -2.05 28.27 8.81
N ILE A 202 -1.26 27.56 9.64
CA ILE A 202 -0.92 26.14 9.42
C ILE A 202 -2.17 25.28 9.16
N ASP A 203 -3.22 25.46 9.95
CA ASP A 203 -4.47 24.70 9.80
C ASP A 203 -5.22 25.03 8.50
N GLU A 204 -5.14 26.28 8.05
CA GLU A 204 -5.70 26.71 6.77
C GLU A 204 -4.87 26.18 5.60
N ALA A 205 -3.54 26.23 5.70
CA ALA A 205 -2.62 25.72 4.71
C ALA A 205 -2.86 24.23 4.43
N ILE A 206 -3.01 23.43 5.49
CA ILE A 206 -3.32 21.99 5.39
C ILE A 206 -4.65 21.76 4.66
N LYS A 207 -5.65 22.62 4.85
CA LYS A 207 -6.95 22.52 4.15
C LYS A 207 -6.84 22.95 2.69
N LYS A 208 -6.01 23.95 2.39
CA LYS A 208 -5.83 24.53 1.06
C LYS A 208 -5.00 23.66 0.13
N LEU A 209 -3.99 22.98 0.65
CA LEU A 209 -3.12 22.10 -0.14
C LEU A 209 -3.91 21.03 -0.89
N ALA A 210 -3.64 20.91 -2.19
CA ALA A 210 -4.39 20.03 -3.08
C ALA A 210 -4.13 18.55 -2.83
N PHE A 211 -2.90 18.17 -2.45
CA PHE A 211 -2.48 16.78 -2.33
C PHE A 211 -2.25 16.37 -0.87
N GLU A 212 -2.72 15.18 -0.49
CA GLU A 212 -2.53 14.67 0.88
C GLU A 212 -1.05 14.47 1.24
N GLY A 213 -0.20 14.15 0.26
CA GLY A 213 1.25 14.08 0.47
C GLY A 213 1.86 15.40 0.94
N ASP A 214 1.39 16.51 0.37
CA ASP A 214 1.84 17.86 0.76
C ASP A 214 1.31 18.24 2.14
N ARG A 215 0.08 17.83 2.46
CA ARG A 215 -0.48 18.00 3.82
C ARG A 215 0.31 17.22 4.86
N ALA A 216 0.70 15.99 4.55
CA ALA A 216 1.55 15.17 5.40
C ALA A 216 2.93 15.80 5.61
N LEU A 217 3.54 16.40 4.57
CA LEU A 217 4.78 17.17 4.70
C LEU A 217 4.66 18.29 5.73
N VAL A 218 3.59 19.10 5.64
CA VAL A 218 3.37 20.20 6.59
C VAL A 218 3.17 19.66 8.02
N ARG A 219 2.32 18.65 8.20
CA ARG A 219 2.07 18.06 9.53
C ARG A 219 3.34 17.49 10.16
N THR A 220 4.15 16.77 9.39
CA THR A 220 5.42 16.21 9.88
C THR A 220 6.40 17.31 10.24
N ALA A 221 6.55 18.33 9.40
CA ALA A 221 7.43 19.47 9.69
C ALA A 221 7.00 20.20 10.97
N VAL A 222 5.70 20.46 11.15
CA VAL A 222 5.17 21.06 12.38
C VAL A 222 5.45 20.16 13.58
N GLY A 223 5.19 18.85 13.48
CA GLY A 223 5.46 17.90 14.55
C GLY A 223 6.93 17.89 14.98
N ILE A 224 7.86 17.97 14.03
CA ILE A 224 9.30 18.09 14.32
C ILE A 224 9.61 19.41 15.05
N LEU A 225 9.03 20.52 14.60
CA LEU A 225 9.28 21.86 15.17
C LEU A 225 8.65 22.07 16.56
N THR A 226 7.55 21.38 16.88
CA THR A 226 6.78 21.60 18.12
C THR A 226 6.94 20.51 19.17
N ALA A 227 7.72 19.45 18.91
CA ALA A 227 7.84 18.33 19.84
C ALA A 227 8.52 18.73 21.18
N PRO A 228 7.92 18.40 22.35
CA PRO A 228 8.47 18.75 23.65
C PRO A 228 9.78 18.00 23.97
N LEU A 229 10.65 18.64 24.75
CA LEU A 229 11.96 18.15 25.18
C LEU A 229 11.96 16.79 25.89
N SER A 230 10.83 16.37 26.47
CA SER A 230 10.71 15.16 27.32
C SER A 230 10.29 13.88 26.58
N TYR A 231 9.84 13.95 25.32
CA TYR A 231 9.39 12.78 24.53
C TYR A 231 10.57 12.05 23.85
N ARG A 232 11.75 12.08 24.48
CA ARG A 232 13.07 11.83 23.87
C ARG A 232 13.75 10.55 24.39
N GLY A 233 13.01 9.44 24.44
CA GLY A 233 13.49 8.19 25.02
C GLY A 233 12.89 6.92 24.43
N SER A 234 12.52 6.89 23.16
CA SER A 234 12.38 5.69 22.33
C SER A 234 11.97 6.09 20.91
N PRO A 235 12.60 5.53 19.85
CA PRO A 235 12.26 5.85 18.45
C PRO A 235 10.88 5.35 18.02
N GLU A 236 10.14 4.68 18.91
CA GLU A 236 8.86 4.03 18.61
C GLU A 236 7.66 4.98 18.64
N TYR A 237 7.81 6.18 19.21
CA TYR A 237 6.68 7.06 19.52
C TYR A 237 6.44 8.23 18.54
N PHE A 238 7.36 8.50 17.61
CA PHE A 238 7.12 9.47 16.52
C PHE A 238 6.35 8.87 15.32
N PHE A 239 6.09 7.55 15.34
CA PHE A 239 5.46 6.79 14.25
C PHE A 239 4.05 6.27 14.59
N SER A 240 3.31 6.94 15.48
CA SER A 240 1.88 6.69 15.58
C SER A 240 1.15 7.61 14.59
N PRO A 241 0.54 7.08 13.52
CA PRO A 241 -0.21 7.91 12.57
C PRO A 241 -1.40 8.57 13.27
N PRO A 242 -1.81 9.79 12.85
CA PRO A 242 -3.00 10.41 13.38
C PRO A 242 -4.21 9.53 13.08
N THR A 243 -5.03 9.28 14.10
CA THR A 243 -6.33 8.64 14.01
C THR A 243 -7.19 9.38 12.98
N LEU A 244 -7.40 8.78 11.81
CA LEU A 244 -8.35 9.28 10.81
C LEU A 244 -9.67 8.54 10.95
N LEU A 245 -10.72 9.30 11.25
CA LEU A 245 -12.11 8.93 11.03
C LEU A 245 -12.37 8.74 9.52
N PRO A 246 -13.37 7.92 9.15
CA PRO A 246 -13.53 7.37 7.81
C PRO A 246 -14.25 8.31 6.84
N ASP A 247 -14.19 7.91 5.56
CA ASP A 247 -14.95 8.37 4.38
C ASP A 247 -14.26 9.41 3.49
N THR A 248 -13.68 8.98 2.37
CA THR A 248 -14.32 8.93 1.02
C THR A 248 -13.28 8.54 -0.05
N LYS A 249 -13.63 7.60 -0.95
CA LYS A 249 -12.76 6.90 -1.93
C LYS A 249 -12.30 7.78 -3.12
N MET A 250 -11.07 7.52 -3.61
CA MET A 250 -10.59 7.86 -4.97
C MET A 250 -9.97 6.62 -5.62
N THR A 251 -10.37 6.40 -6.87
CA THR A 251 -9.97 5.40 -7.87
C THR A 251 -8.75 5.83 -8.71
N THR A 252 -8.24 4.94 -9.57
CA THR A 252 -6.82 4.82 -9.94
C THR A 252 -6.45 5.03 -11.42
N SER A 253 -5.35 5.73 -11.66
CA SER A 253 -4.70 6.02 -12.96
C SER A 253 -3.29 5.44 -12.96
N THR A 254 -2.77 4.94 -14.11
CA THR A 254 -1.44 4.30 -14.31
C THR A 254 -0.20 5.22 -14.24
N ASP A 255 -0.31 6.29 -13.47
CA ASP A 255 0.76 6.68 -12.54
C ASP A 255 0.86 5.59 -11.45
N TYR A 256 1.89 5.54 -10.59
CA TYR A 256 1.62 4.97 -9.25
C TYR A 256 0.94 6.07 -8.41
N LEU A 257 -0.30 6.37 -8.79
CA LEU A 257 -1.34 7.02 -8.00
C LEU A 257 -2.10 5.89 -7.29
N SER A 258 -1.58 5.45 -6.13
CA SER A 258 -2.05 4.24 -5.42
C SER A 258 -1.92 2.95 -6.27
N TYR A 259 -1.93 1.79 -5.62
CA TYR A 259 -1.49 0.50 -6.16
C TYR A 259 -2.39 -0.15 -7.23
N THR A 260 -3.31 0.57 -7.88
CA THR A 260 -4.32 -0.10 -8.72
C THR A 260 -4.08 0.16 -10.21
N ILE A 261 -3.54 -0.85 -10.90
CA ILE A 261 -3.35 -0.93 -12.34
C ILE A 261 -4.73 -1.03 -13.02
N PRO A 262 -5.04 -0.25 -14.08
CA PRO A 262 -6.31 -0.34 -14.79
C PRO A 262 -6.65 -1.77 -15.23
N ASN A 263 -7.93 -2.15 -15.11
CA ASN A 263 -8.39 -3.50 -15.47
C ASN A 263 -8.08 -3.86 -16.93
N SER A 264 -8.23 -2.92 -17.87
CA SER A 264 -7.88 -3.16 -19.27
C SER A 264 -6.38 -3.47 -19.46
N VAL A 265 -5.52 -2.73 -18.76
CA VAL A 265 -4.06 -2.95 -18.76
C VAL A 265 -3.72 -4.30 -18.14
N LEU A 266 -4.38 -4.70 -17.05
CA LEU A 266 -4.21 -6.02 -16.46
C LEU A 266 -4.59 -7.12 -17.47
N ILE A 267 -5.77 -7.04 -18.06
CA ILE A 267 -6.26 -8.04 -19.02
C ILE A 267 -5.27 -8.19 -20.19
N GLU A 268 -4.79 -7.09 -20.75
CA GLU A 268 -3.84 -7.11 -21.86
C GLU A 268 -2.45 -7.62 -21.46
N GLN A 269 -1.83 -7.01 -20.45
CA GLN A 269 -0.40 -7.20 -20.16
C GLN A 269 -0.09 -8.55 -19.53
N ILE A 270 -0.98 -9.06 -18.68
CA ILE A 270 -0.85 -10.41 -18.10
C ILE A 270 -1.73 -11.45 -18.81
N LYS A 271 -2.23 -11.11 -20.01
CA LYS A 271 -2.88 -12.00 -20.98
C LYS A 271 -4.07 -12.77 -20.40
N LEU A 272 -4.93 -12.07 -19.65
CA LEU A 272 -6.12 -12.67 -19.08
C LEU A 272 -7.16 -12.94 -20.17
N VAL A 273 -7.84 -14.08 -20.06
CA VAL A 273 -8.96 -14.47 -20.92
C VAL A 273 -10.21 -14.71 -20.06
N PRO A 274 -11.43 -14.58 -20.61
CA PRO A 274 -12.66 -14.86 -19.87
C PRO A 274 -12.65 -16.27 -19.26
N HIS A 275 -13.05 -16.38 -17.99
CA HIS A 275 -13.12 -17.66 -17.29
C HIS A 275 -14.55 -18.24 -17.33
N THR A 276 -14.66 -19.58 -17.33
CA THR A 276 -15.96 -20.27 -17.41
C THR A 276 -16.82 -20.15 -16.14
N GLU A 277 -16.24 -19.67 -15.05
CA GLU A 277 -16.93 -19.31 -13.81
C GLU A 277 -17.42 -17.85 -13.79
N GLY A 278 -16.99 -17.04 -14.75
CA GLY A 278 -17.06 -15.58 -14.70
C GLY A 278 -15.71 -14.97 -14.30
N GLY A 279 -15.52 -13.68 -14.59
CA GLY A 279 -14.22 -13.01 -14.46
C GLY A 279 -13.24 -13.37 -15.58
N PHE A 280 -11.97 -13.02 -15.38
CA PHE A 280 -10.86 -13.30 -16.29
C PHE A 280 -9.76 -14.07 -15.58
N PHE A 281 -9.02 -14.91 -16.29
CA PHE A 281 -7.91 -15.67 -15.73
C PHE A 281 -6.75 -15.86 -16.73
N ALA A 282 -5.57 -16.17 -16.21
CA ALA A 282 -4.47 -16.72 -17.00
C ALA A 282 -3.67 -17.71 -16.14
N GLU A 283 -3.42 -18.90 -16.66
CA GLU A 283 -2.48 -19.83 -16.02
C GLU A 283 -1.05 -19.30 -16.14
N THR A 284 -0.39 -19.12 -15.01
CA THR A 284 0.96 -18.55 -14.92
C THR A 284 2.02 -19.61 -14.72
N ASP A 285 1.66 -20.73 -14.07
CA ASP A 285 2.56 -21.81 -13.77
C ASP A 285 1.81 -23.14 -13.62
N ARG A 286 2.43 -24.21 -14.12
CA ARG A 286 2.03 -25.60 -13.92
C ARG A 286 3.28 -26.42 -13.71
N GLN A 287 3.39 -27.01 -12.52
CA GLN A 287 4.56 -27.82 -12.17
C GLN A 287 4.60 -29.12 -12.97
N GLU A 288 5.78 -29.50 -13.46
CA GLU A 288 5.99 -30.75 -14.20
C GLU A 288 6.03 -31.97 -13.28
N GLU A 289 6.46 -31.80 -12.03
CA GLU A 289 6.45 -32.88 -11.04
C GLU A 289 5.02 -33.22 -10.65
N GLU A 290 4.68 -34.51 -10.64
CA GLU A 290 3.36 -35.00 -10.25
C GLU A 290 3.41 -35.73 -8.91
N ILE A 291 2.36 -35.53 -8.11
CA ILE A 291 2.16 -36.20 -6.82
C ILE A 291 0.80 -36.91 -6.76
N PRO A 292 0.70 -38.03 -6.02
CA PRO A 292 -0.59 -38.67 -5.79
C PRO A 292 -1.52 -37.76 -4.97
N SER A 293 -2.68 -37.40 -5.51
CA SER A 293 -3.64 -36.56 -4.80
C SER A 293 -4.35 -37.33 -3.69
N PRO A 294 -4.34 -36.83 -2.44
CA PRO A 294 -5.06 -37.47 -1.34
C PRO A 294 -6.59 -37.36 -1.48
N TRP A 295 -7.10 -36.55 -2.43
CA TRP A 295 -8.53 -36.27 -2.60
C TRP A 295 -9.11 -36.78 -3.93
N ALA A 296 -8.29 -37.44 -4.75
CA ALA A 296 -8.70 -38.00 -6.04
C ALA A 296 -8.20 -39.44 -6.20
N ASP A 297 -8.47 -40.30 -5.20
CA ASP A 297 -8.12 -41.73 -5.21
C ASP A 297 -6.64 -42.01 -5.55
N LYS A 298 -5.74 -41.13 -5.09
CA LYS A 298 -4.29 -41.16 -5.40
C LYS A 298 -3.94 -41.02 -6.88
N ALA A 299 -4.84 -40.53 -7.71
CA ALA A 299 -4.51 -40.14 -9.07
C ALA A 299 -3.41 -39.07 -9.07
N LEU A 300 -2.47 -39.18 -10.02
CA LEU A 300 -1.39 -38.21 -10.16
C LEU A 300 -1.95 -36.86 -10.59
N ARG A 301 -1.44 -35.81 -9.95
CA ARG A 301 -1.73 -34.41 -10.25
C ARG A 301 -0.43 -33.63 -10.25
N PRO A 302 -0.31 -32.54 -11.02
CA PRO A 302 0.80 -31.61 -10.87
C PRO A 302 1.02 -31.23 -9.40
N LEU A 303 2.25 -30.98 -8.98
CA LEU A 303 2.57 -30.57 -7.61
C LEU A 303 1.77 -29.32 -7.21
N ALA A 304 1.69 -28.35 -8.13
CA ALA A 304 0.87 -27.17 -8.01
C ALA A 304 0.56 -26.59 -9.39
N THR A 305 -0.50 -25.78 -9.45
CA THR A 305 -0.77 -24.85 -10.56
C THR A 305 -1.06 -23.48 -9.99
N SER A 306 -0.68 -22.43 -10.70
CA SER A 306 -0.97 -21.06 -10.34
C SER A 306 -1.66 -20.32 -11.48
N ILE A 307 -2.63 -19.47 -11.14
CA ILE A 307 -3.29 -18.57 -12.08
C ILE A 307 -3.29 -17.14 -11.55
N TYR A 308 -3.37 -16.17 -12.45
CA TYR A 308 -4.02 -14.89 -12.14
C TYR A 308 -5.53 -15.03 -12.31
N TYR A 309 -6.29 -14.40 -11.43
CA TYR A 309 -7.74 -14.29 -11.54
C TYR A 309 -8.18 -12.85 -11.24
N LEU A 310 -9.05 -12.31 -12.09
CA LEU A 310 -9.51 -10.92 -12.05
C LEU A 310 -11.03 -10.85 -12.15
N LEU A 311 -11.66 -10.19 -11.17
CA LEU A 311 -13.04 -9.70 -11.29
C LEU A 311 -13.04 -8.23 -11.70
N THR A 312 -13.95 -7.85 -12.60
CA THR A 312 -14.15 -6.47 -13.07
C THR A 312 -15.65 -6.09 -12.96
N PRO A 313 -16.04 -4.82 -13.11
CA PRO A 313 -17.46 -4.45 -13.02
C PRO A 313 -18.32 -5.06 -14.14
N ASP A 314 -17.70 -5.37 -15.29
CA ASP A 314 -18.34 -6.03 -16.43
C ASP A 314 -18.48 -7.55 -16.22
N GLU A 315 -17.51 -8.18 -15.53
CA GLU A 315 -17.54 -9.59 -15.11
C GLU A 315 -17.37 -9.70 -13.58
N PRO A 316 -18.41 -9.34 -12.80
CA PRO A 316 -18.25 -9.04 -11.38
C PRO A 316 -18.37 -10.26 -10.45
N ASN A 317 -18.71 -11.43 -10.98
CA ASN A 317 -18.97 -12.62 -10.18
C ASN A 317 -18.20 -13.82 -10.73
N GLY A 318 -17.65 -14.62 -9.83
CA GLY A 318 -17.33 -16.03 -10.04
C GLY A 318 -18.44 -16.88 -9.41
N VAL A 319 -19.15 -17.68 -10.21
CA VAL A 319 -20.24 -18.55 -9.73
C VAL A 319 -19.73 -19.63 -8.77
N PHE A 320 -20.64 -20.22 -8.01
CA PHE A 320 -20.29 -21.30 -7.09
C PHE A 320 -19.63 -22.48 -7.78
N HIS A 321 -18.43 -22.80 -7.34
CA HIS A 321 -17.65 -23.94 -7.79
C HIS A 321 -16.77 -24.50 -6.66
N MET A 322 -16.18 -25.67 -6.88
CA MET A 322 -15.35 -26.36 -5.92
C MET A 322 -14.23 -27.10 -6.64
N ASN A 323 -13.06 -27.15 -6.00
CA ASN A 323 -11.95 -28.01 -6.37
C ASN A 323 -11.75 -29.06 -5.27
N ARG A 324 -11.45 -30.30 -5.65
CA ARG A 324 -11.06 -31.34 -4.68
C ARG A 324 -9.76 -30.98 -3.97
N SER A 325 -8.86 -30.26 -4.62
CA SER A 325 -7.64 -29.73 -4.00
C SER A 325 -7.90 -28.42 -3.27
N ALA A 326 -7.11 -28.16 -2.21
CA ALA A 326 -7.12 -26.87 -1.56
C ALA A 326 -6.62 -25.77 -2.49
N THR A 327 -7.19 -24.57 -2.36
CA THR A 327 -6.82 -23.40 -3.17
C THR A 327 -6.43 -22.24 -2.27
N MET A 328 -5.19 -21.76 -2.37
CA MET A 328 -4.72 -20.53 -1.73
C MET A 328 -4.97 -19.34 -2.64
N HIS A 329 -5.62 -18.30 -2.13
CA HIS A 329 -5.85 -17.04 -2.82
C HIS A 329 -4.96 -15.98 -2.18
N VAL A 330 -4.24 -15.21 -2.98
CA VAL A 330 -3.34 -14.14 -2.53
C VAL A 330 -3.72 -12.85 -3.25
N LEU A 331 -4.01 -11.80 -2.49
CA LEU A 331 -4.40 -10.51 -3.02
C LEU A 331 -3.22 -9.77 -3.66
N HIS A 332 -3.42 -9.23 -4.87
CA HIS A 332 -2.52 -8.25 -5.48
C HIS A 332 -3.10 -6.84 -5.43
N GLN A 333 -4.38 -6.70 -5.79
CA GLN A 333 -5.02 -5.39 -5.97
C GLN A 333 -6.53 -5.48 -5.82
N GLY A 334 -7.12 -4.40 -5.31
CA GLY A 334 -8.57 -4.27 -5.20
C GLY A 334 -9.15 -5.11 -4.08
N ARG A 335 -10.43 -5.50 -4.19
CA ARG A 335 -11.07 -6.38 -3.20
C ARG A 335 -12.29 -7.11 -3.75
N ALA A 336 -12.58 -8.28 -3.18
CA ALA A 336 -13.76 -9.09 -3.48
C ALA A 336 -14.28 -9.78 -2.22
N GLU A 337 -15.60 -9.96 -2.15
CA GLU A 337 -16.23 -10.84 -1.17
C GLU A 337 -16.22 -12.27 -1.69
N TYR A 338 -15.82 -13.20 -0.83
CA TYR A 338 -15.96 -14.63 -1.01
C TYR A 338 -17.05 -15.15 -0.11
N THR A 339 -17.99 -15.90 -0.69
CA THR A 339 -18.92 -16.73 0.08
C THR A 339 -18.47 -18.19 -0.01
N LEU A 340 -18.24 -18.80 1.14
CA LEU A 340 -17.80 -20.16 1.29
C LEU A 340 -18.92 -20.98 1.92
N ILE A 341 -19.27 -22.11 1.28
CA ILE A 341 -20.23 -23.07 1.83
C ILE A 341 -19.48 -24.36 2.12
N THR A 342 -19.30 -24.63 3.41
CA THR A 342 -18.81 -25.94 3.87
C THR A 342 -20.00 -26.88 4.00
N PRO A 343 -20.04 -28.00 3.23
CA PRO A 343 -21.12 -28.96 3.33
C PRO A 343 -21.28 -29.52 4.76
N GLY A 344 -22.53 -29.74 5.18
CA GLY A 344 -22.91 -30.21 6.50
C GLY A 344 -24.43 -30.15 6.65
N ASN A 345 -24.96 -30.60 7.79
CA ASN A 345 -26.37 -30.38 8.11
C ASN A 345 -26.53 -29.72 9.50
N PRO A 346 -26.85 -28.40 9.57
CA PRO A 346 -26.93 -27.46 8.45
C PRO A 346 -25.54 -27.14 7.86
N PRO A 347 -25.46 -26.63 6.62
CA PRO A 347 -24.19 -26.22 6.02
C PRO A 347 -23.66 -24.98 6.74
N LYS A 348 -22.33 -24.82 6.77
CA LYS A 348 -21.70 -23.62 7.32
C LYS A 348 -21.43 -22.64 6.18
N VAL A 349 -22.10 -21.48 6.21
CA VAL A 349 -21.89 -20.38 5.28
C VAL A 349 -20.99 -19.33 5.92
N GLU A 350 -19.90 -18.97 5.25
CA GLU A 350 -18.96 -17.94 5.71
C GLU A 350 -18.74 -16.90 4.62
N ARG A 351 -18.74 -15.62 4.99
CA ARG A 351 -18.35 -14.52 4.10
C ARG A 351 -17.00 -13.95 4.53
N LYS A 352 -16.11 -13.75 3.57
CA LYS A 352 -14.78 -13.17 3.78
C LYS A 352 -14.52 -12.14 2.71
N VAL A 353 -14.00 -10.99 3.09
CA VAL A 353 -13.54 -9.99 2.11
C VAL A 353 -12.04 -10.14 1.94
N MET A 354 -11.63 -10.50 0.74
CA MET A 354 -10.23 -10.39 0.33
C MET A 354 -9.97 -8.94 -0.08
N GLY A 355 -9.11 -8.24 0.63
CA GLY A 355 -8.86 -6.81 0.42
C GLY A 355 -7.74 -6.26 1.32
N PRO A 356 -7.22 -5.06 1.04
CA PRO A 356 -6.04 -4.51 1.72
C PRO A 356 -6.32 -3.97 3.12
N ASN A 357 -7.59 -3.75 3.50
CA ASN A 357 -7.94 -3.09 4.77
C ASN A 357 -7.99 -4.07 5.94
N ILE A 358 -6.82 -4.50 6.40
CA ILE A 358 -6.70 -5.43 7.54
C ILE A 358 -7.30 -4.89 8.84
N HIS A 359 -7.38 -3.57 9.00
CA HIS A 359 -8.04 -2.94 10.16
C HIS A 359 -9.55 -3.15 10.16
N ALA A 360 -10.17 -3.34 8.99
CA ALA A 360 -11.58 -3.68 8.83
C ALA A 360 -11.84 -5.20 8.80
N GLY A 361 -10.82 -6.02 9.04
CA GLY A 361 -10.94 -7.49 9.01
C GLY A 361 -10.91 -8.10 7.61
N GLU A 362 -10.54 -7.33 6.58
CA GLU A 362 -10.23 -7.88 5.26
C GLU A 362 -8.95 -8.73 5.34
N VAL A 363 -8.86 -9.75 4.48
CA VAL A 363 -7.72 -10.68 4.46
C VAL A 363 -6.90 -10.53 3.18
N LEU A 364 -5.58 -10.53 3.31
CA LEU A 364 -4.65 -10.52 2.17
C LEU A 364 -4.49 -11.92 1.56
N GLN A 365 -4.79 -12.96 2.34
CA GLN A 365 -4.68 -14.36 1.93
C GLN A 365 -5.90 -15.14 2.42
N LEU A 366 -6.44 -16.00 1.55
CA LEU A 366 -7.58 -16.85 1.85
C LEU A 366 -7.31 -18.28 1.37
N LEU A 367 -7.18 -19.22 2.31
CA LEU A 367 -7.16 -20.64 1.99
C LEU A 367 -8.60 -21.16 1.93
N VAL A 368 -9.00 -21.70 0.79
CA VAL A 368 -10.23 -22.48 0.66
C VAL A 368 -9.85 -23.97 0.71
N PRO A 369 -10.26 -24.69 1.77
CA PRO A 369 -9.95 -26.12 1.91
C PRO A 369 -10.65 -26.98 0.86
N THR A 370 -10.20 -28.25 0.75
CA THR A 370 -10.86 -29.30 -0.05
C THR A 370 -12.36 -29.39 0.26
N GLY A 371 -13.18 -29.53 -0.78
CA GLY A 371 -14.61 -29.82 -0.65
C GLY A 371 -15.49 -28.64 -0.21
N VAL A 372 -14.93 -27.44 -0.09
CA VAL A 372 -15.68 -26.20 0.19
C VAL A 372 -16.10 -25.56 -1.13
N TRP A 373 -17.39 -25.20 -1.25
CA TRP A 373 -17.88 -24.42 -2.38
C TRP A 373 -17.52 -22.96 -2.19
N LYS A 374 -16.95 -22.33 -3.21
CA LYS A 374 -16.59 -20.91 -3.20
C LYS A 374 -17.30 -20.17 -4.34
N MET A 375 -17.77 -18.97 -4.03
CA MET A 375 -18.21 -17.95 -4.97
C MET A 375 -17.48 -16.67 -4.60
N SER A 376 -17.11 -15.88 -5.60
CA SER A 376 -16.51 -14.57 -5.41
C SER A 376 -17.33 -13.51 -6.13
N ARG A 377 -17.41 -12.31 -5.57
CA ARG A 377 -18.04 -11.17 -6.22
C ARG A 377 -17.39 -9.86 -5.83
N LEU A 378 -17.45 -8.87 -6.72
CA LEU A 378 -17.23 -7.48 -6.33
C LEU A 378 -18.35 -7.05 -5.38
N LEU A 379 -17.99 -6.29 -4.34
CA LEU A 379 -18.95 -5.84 -3.34
C LEU A 379 -19.98 -4.89 -3.99
N PRO A 380 -21.27 -4.93 -3.61
CA PRO A 380 -22.31 -4.07 -4.18
C PRO A 380 -21.92 -2.59 -4.19
N GLU A 381 -21.37 -2.08 -3.09
CA GLU A 381 -20.96 -0.69 -2.98
C GLU A 381 -19.79 -0.32 -3.90
N ASP A 382 -18.92 -1.28 -4.25
CA ASP A 382 -17.84 -1.05 -5.22
C ASP A 382 -18.37 -1.08 -6.65
N ARG A 383 -19.41 -1.88 -6.92
CA ARG A 383 -20.09 -1.89 -8.22
C ARG A 383 -20.89 -0.60 -8.45
N GLU A 384 -21.57 -0.11 -7.43
CA GLU A 384 -22.28 1.17 -7.47
C GLU A 384 -21.30 2.35 -7.63
N ALA A 385 -20.18 2.33 -6.90
CA ALA A 385 -19.12 3.31 -7.07
C ALA A 385 -18.48 3.24 -8.47
N ALA A 386 -18.29 2.04 -9.01
CA ALA A 386 -17.79 1.85 -10.37
C ALA A 386 -18.76 2.40 -11.43
N ALA A 387 -20.07 2.22 -11.25
CA ALA A 387 -21.08 2.71 -12.19
C ALA A 387 -21.24 4.24 -12.18
N SER A 388 -20.93 4.88 -11.05
CA SER A 388 -21.06 6.34 -10.87
C SER A 388 -19.78 7.11 -11.18
N HIS A 389 -18.62 6.45 -11.28
CA HIS A 389 -17.35 7.06 -11.61
C HIS A 389 -17.03 6.92 -13.11
N LYS A 390 -16.55 8.00 -13.75
CA LYS A 390 -16.24 8.03 -15.19
C LYS A 390 -15.30 6.90 -15.62
N ASP A 391 -14.30 6.60 -14.79
CA ASP A 391 -13.30 5.55 -15.02
C ASP A 391 -13.53 4.30 -14.15
N GLY A 392 -14.73 4.13 -13.57
CA GLY A 392 -14.96 3.10 -12.57
C GLY A 392 -14.76 1.66 -13.08
N LYS A 393 -14.99 1.42 -14.37
CA LYS A 393 -14.67 0.14 -15.02
C LYS A 393 -13.18 -0.21 -15.00
N GLU A 394 -12.31 0.78 -15.01
CA GLU A 394 -10.87 0.60 -15.02
C GLU A 394 -10.30 0.45 -13.61
N CYS A 395 -10.92 1.11 -12.64
CA CYS A 395 -10.32 1.29 -11.32
C CYS A 395 -10.89 0.39 -10.22
N TYR A 396 -12.06 -0.21 -10.42
CA TYR A 396 -12.66 -1.15 -9.47
C TYR A 396 -12.51 -2.57 -9.98
N GLY A 397 -11.96 -3.45 -9.16
CA GLY A 397 -11.76 -4.85 -9.52
C GLY A 397 -11.13 -5.60 -8.35
N CYS A 398 -10.80 -6.87 -8.58
CA CYS A 398 -10.03 -7.65 -7.62
C CYS A 398 -9.11 -8.59 -8.39
N LEU A 399 -7.81 -8.29 -8.36
CA LEU A 399 -6.76 -9.15 -8.91
C LEU A 399 -6.15 -9.98 -7.78
N ILE A 400 -6.16 -11.29 -7.98
CA ILE A 400 -5.53 -12.25 -7.07
C ILE A 400 -4.67 -13.24 -7.85
N THR A 401 -3.78 -13.92 -7.13
CA THR A 401 -3.25 -15.22 -7.56
C THR A 401 -4.00 -16.33 -6.84
N GLU A 402 -4.41 -17.36 -7.57
CA GLU A 402 -4.79 -18.63 -6.97
C GLU A 402 -3.69 -19.66 -7.17
N VAL A 403 -3.37 -20.42 -6.13
CA VAL A 403 -2.48 -21.58 -6.17
C VAL A 403 -3.25 -22.79 -5.70
N VAL A 404 -3.37 -23.80 -6.57
CA VAL A 404 -4.05 -25.06 -6.28
C VAL A 404 -3.00 -26.12 -6.01
N PHE A 405 -3.12 -26.85 -4.90
CA PHE A 405 -2.15 -27.89 -4.52
C PHE A 405 -2.84 -29.10 -3.85
N PRO A 406 -2.69 -30.32 -4.41
CA PRO A 406 -2.11 -30.63 -5.72
C PRO A 406 -2.81 -29.88 -6.87
N GLY A 407 -2.06 -29.60 -7.93
CA GLY A 407 -2.43 -28.72 -9.04
C GLY A 407 -3.76 -29.05 -9.73
N PHE A 408 -4.34 -28.02 -10.32
CA PHE A 408 -5.64 -28.05 -10.98
C PHE A 408 -5.67 -28.99 -12.19
N VAL A 409 -6.73 -29.80 -12.24
CA VAL A 409 -7.20 -30.54 -13.41
C VAL A 409 -8.73 -30.48 -13.43
N TRP A 410 -9.32 -30.57 -14.63
CA TRP A 410 -10.78 -30.41 -14.79
C TRP A 410 -11.60 -31.52 -14.14
N GLU A 411 -11.04 -32.72 -14.00
CA GLU A 411 -11.69 -33.87 -13.36
C GLU A 411 -11.95 -33.64 -11.87
N ASP A 412 -11.19 -32.74 -11.25
CA ASP A 412 -11.29 -32.39 -9.84
C ASP A 412 -12.14 -31.14 -9.60
N HIS A 413 -12.59 -30.49 -10.67
CA HIS A 413 -13.39 -29.27 -10.66
C HIS A 413 -14.89 -29.59 -10.79
N ALA A 414 -15.72 -28.88 -10.03
CA ALA A 414 -17.17 -28.98 -10.15
C ALA A 414 -17.85 -27.63 -9.97
N PHE A 415 -18.81 -27.34 -10.86
CA PHE A 415 -19.78 -26.27 -10.65
C PHE A 415 -20.90 -26.73 -9.73
N LEU A 416 -21.39 -25.83 -8.88
CA LEU A 416 -22.59 -26.09 -8.09
C LEU A 416 -23.79 -25.96 -9.03
N THR A 417 -24.64 -26.98 -9.03
CA THR A 417 -25.89 -26.99 -9.80
C THR A 417 -27.08 -26.68 -8.88
N PRO A 418 -28.22 -26.21 -9.41
CA PRO A 418 -29.40 -25.93 -8.60
C PRO A 418 -29.86 -27.13 -7.76
N SER A 419 -29.86 -28.34 -8.34
CA SER A 419 -30.24 -29.56 -7.62
C SER A 419 -29.31 -29.82 -6.43
N LYS A 420 -27.99 -29.77 -6.63
CA LYS A 420 -27.01 -29.95 -5.53
C LYS A 420 -27.07 -28.83 -4.51
N PHE A 421 -27.34 -27.60 -4.93
CA PHE A 421 -27.49 -26.47 -4.02
C PHE A 421 -28.66 -26.70 -3.06
N TYR A 422 -29.83 -27.13 -3.56
CA TYR A 422 -30.99 -27.43 -2.71
C TYR A 422 -30.85 -28.69 -1.85
N GLU A 423 -29.87 -29.54 -2.12
CA GLU A 423 -29.49 -30.65 -1.22
C GLU A 423 -28.68 -30.15 -0.02
N LEU A 424 -27.99 -29.00 -0.14
CA LEU A 424 -27.20 -28.43 0.96
C LEU A 424 -28.07 -27.75 2.02
N PHE A 425 -29.24 -27.23 1.67
CA PHE A 425 -30.08 -26.42 2.57
C PHE A 425 -31.44 -27.06 2.83
N GLU A 426 -31.79 -27.23 4.11
CA GLU A 426 -33.12 -27.73 4.53
C GLU A 426 -34.23 -26.68 4.28
N ASP A 427 -33.99 -25.42 4.68
CA ASP A 427 -34.92 -24.30 4.46
C ASP A 427 -34.64 -23.57 3.14
N ARG A 428 -35.36 -24.00 2.10
CA ARG A 428 -35.18 -23.51 0.73
C ARG A 428 -35.72 -22.09 0.50
N ASP A 429 -36.62 -21.62 1.37
CA ASP A 429 -37.31 -20.35 1.21
C ASP A 429 -36.67 -19.23 2.02
N SER A 430 -35.61 -19.54 2.79
CA SER A 430 -34.88 -18.52 3.53
C SER A 430 -34.32 -17.42 2.60
N PRO A 431 -34.32 -16.15 3.04
CA PRO A 431 -33.79 -15.05 2.23
C PRO A 431 -32.33 -15.24 1.79
N GLU A 432 -31.51 -15.89 2.63
CA GLU A 432 -30.11 -16.21 2.30
C GLU A 432 -30.02 -17.22 1.15
N VAL A 433 -30.82 -18.30 1.19
CA VAL A 433 -30.82 -19.32 0.11
C VAL A 433 -31.30 -18.73 -1.21
N GLN A 434 -32.33 -17.86 -1.18
CA GLN A 434 -32.84 -17.16 -2.36
C GLN A 434 -31.85 -16.14 -2.93
N GLU A 435 -30.92 -15.64 -2.13
CA GLU A 435 -29.82 -14.80 -2.61
C GLU A 435 -28.72 -15.65 -3.24
N LEU A 436 -28.26 -16.69 -2.54
CA LEU A 436 -27.13 -17.52 -2.95
C LEU A 436 -27.41 -18.32 -4.25
N ILE A 437 -28.63 -18.80 -4.45
CA ILE A 437 -29.02 -19.55 -5.67
C ILE A 437 -28.80 -18.74 -6.96
N LYS A 438 -28.81 -17.40 -6.89
CA LYS A 438 -28.59 -16.53 -8.05
C LYS A 438 -27.18 -16.62 -8.61
N HIS A 439 -26.23 -17.10 -7.80
CA HIS A 439 -24.82 -17.28 -8.15
C HIS A 439 -24.45 -18.73 -8.42
N VAL A 440 -25.44 -19.61 -8.55
CA VAL A 440 -25.26 -21.00 -8.96
C VAL A 440 -25.28 -21.06 -10.49
N LYS A 441 -24.39 -21.86 -11.09
CA LYS A 441 -24.31 -21.97 -12.55
C LYS A 441 -25.62 -22.57 -13.08
N LYS A 442 -26.27 -21.84 -14.00
CA LYS A 442 -27.43 -22.35 -14.72
C LYS A 442 -26.98 -23.47 -15.67
N GLU A 443 -27.78 -24.52 -15.76
CA GLU A 443 -27.49 -25.71 -16.59
C GLU A 443 -27.33 -25.39 -18.07
#